data_AF-A0A7K8TNI5-F1
#
_entry.id   AF-A0A7K8TNI5-F1
#
_cell.length_a   1.000
_cell.length_b   1.000
_cell.length_c   1.000
_cell.angle_alpha   90.00
_cell.angle_beta   90.00
_cell.angle_gamma   90.00
#
_symmetry.space_group_name_H-M   'P 1'
#
loop_
_entity.id
_entity.type
_entity.pdbx_description
1 polymer ?
#
loop_
_entity_poly.entity_id
_entity_poly.type
_entity_poly.pdbx_seq_one_letter_code
_entity_poly.pdbx_strand_id
1 'polypeptide(L)'
;RELLPPWLVIVAGLTGIVLLCVSTKDVPITPLRTKYGIVLDAGPSRTILFIYQWTTIKANKTRVITECSSCPVQGPGVSSYSDSPQKVGESLEPCLNWALKEIPTEQHSQTPLYVGATVSMRQLNLTHPTLSDGLLAALTVALKSSPFNFQGTEILSSPDKEVFNWVAVNYVLENFFKYDWRGQLVPSKKGMAGVLSMRGTSAHFTSNVEGGNQAPKEGVRLQLYGQTHNVYTHHCPCDGTDQLRSRLLSMLIQ
;
A
#
# COMPACT_ATOMS: atom_id res chain seq x y z
N ARG A 1 -52.54 -14.85 35.42
CA ARG A 1 -51.06 -14.77 35.58
C ARG A 1 -50.53 -16.02 34.91
N GLU A 2 -50.27 -15.94 33.60
CA GLU A 2 -49.85 -17.09 32.78
C GLU A 2 -48.46 -17.53 33.26
N LEU A 3 -48.40 -18.64 34.00
CA LEU A 3 -47.16 -19.23 34.46
C LEU A 3 -46.50 -19.91 33.26
N LEU A 4 -45.25 -19.51 32.96
CA LEU A 4 -44.46 -20.14 31.92
C LEU A 4 -44.44 -21.66 32.14
N PRO A 5 -44.67 -22.46 31.09
CA PRO A 5 -44.62 -23.91 31.16
C PRO A 5 -43.33 -24.41 31.82
N PRO A 6 -43.39 -25.36 32.79
CA PRO A 6 -42.22 -25.82 33.54
C PRO A 6 -41.05 -26.28 32.66
N TRP A 7 -41.34 -26.84 31.50
CA TRP A 7 -40.33 -27.30 30.55
C TRP A 7 -39.47 -26.16 29.97
N LEU A 8 -40.03 -24.95 29.81
CA LEU A 8 -39.26 -23.79 29.35
C LEU A 8 -38.22 -23.34 30.38
N VAL A 9 -38.57 -23.42 31.66
CA VAL A 9 -37.65 -23.09 32.77
C VAL A 9 -36.53 -24.12 32.83
N ILE A 10 -36.85 -25.40 32.62
CA ILE A 10 -35.86 -26.49 32.59
C ILE A 10 -34.91 -26.31 31.39
N VAL A 11 -35.44 -26.03 30.19
CA VAL A 11 -34.63 -25.81 28.99
C VAL A 11 -33.73 -24.57 29.16
N ALA A 12 -34.26 -23.47 29.69
CA ALA A 12 -33.46 -22.27 29.97
C ALA A 12 -32.35 -22.54 31.00
N GLY A 13 -32.66 -23.28 32.07
CA GLY A 13 -31.69 -23.68 33.08
C GLY A 13 -30.57 -24.58 32.52
N LEU A 14 -30.93 -25.59 31.73
CA LEU A 14 -29.97 -26.46 31.05
C LEU A 14 -29.11 -25.68 30.06
N THR A 15 -29.69 -24.75 29.31
CA THR A 15 -28.96 -23.90 28.37
C THR A 15 -27.97 -22.99 29.11
N GLY A 16 -28.38 -22.40 30.25
CA GLY A 16 -27.50 -21.61 31.10
C GLY A 16 -26.35 -22.41 31.71
N ILE A 17 -26.61 -23.64 32.16
CA ILE A 17 -25.57 -24.56 32.66
C ILE A 17 -24.60 -24.94 31.55
N VAL A 18 -25.10 -25.28 30.36
CA VAL A 18 -24.23 -25.58 29.19
C VAL A 18 -23.37 -24.37 28.84
N LEU A 19 -23.91 -23.16 28.82
CA LEU A 19 -23.15 -21.93 28.55
C LEU A 19 -22.11 -21.62 29.64
N LEU A 20 -22.36 -21.99 30.90
CA LEU A 20 -21.41 -21.85 32.01
C LEU A 20 -20.34 -22.94 32.03
N CYS A 21 -20.66 -24.14 31.53
CA CYS A 21 -19.75 -25.28 31.44
C CYS A 21 -18.85 -25.23 30.20
N VAL A 22 -19.25 -24.51 29.14
CA VAL A 22 -18.38 -24.25 27.98
C VAL A 22 -17.30 -23.26 28.43
N SER A 23 -16.10 -23.76 28.68
CA SER A 23 -14.94 -22.92 28.99
C SER A 23 -14.70 -21.98 27.82
N THR A 24 -14.43 -20.70 28.08
CA THR A 24 -14.05 -19.72 27.03
C THR A 24 -12.79 -20.15 26.27
N LYS A 25 -12.04 -21.11 26.81
CA LYS A 25 -10.88 -21.76 26.19
C LYS A 25 -11.23 -22.82 25.12
N ASP A 26 -12.45 -23.37 25.16
CA ASP A 26 -12.93 -24.41 24.24
C ASP A 26 -13.67 -23.82 23.02
N VAL A 27 -13.91 -22.51 23.01
CA VAL A 27 -14.29 -21.81 21.78
C VAL A 27 -13.01 -21.65 20.96
N PRO A 28 -12.89 -22.30 19.77
CA PRO A 28 -11.72 -22.12 18.93
C PRO A 28 -11.77 -20.72 18.32
N ILE A 29 -11.31 -19.71 19.07
CA ILE A 29 -10.93 -18.43 18.50
C ILE A 29 -9.70 -18.75 17.67
N THR A 30 -9.91 -18.96 16.36
CA THR A 30 -8.78 -19.08 15.44
C THR A 30 -7.86 -17.89 15.67
N PRO A 31 -6.57 -18.09 15.99
CA PRO A 31 -5.69 -16.99 16.32
C PRO A 31 -5.64 -16.04 15.13
N LEU A 32 -5.83 -14.74 15.40
CA LEU A 32 -5.61 -13.68 14.42
C LEU A 32 -4.20 -13.88 13.85
N ARG A 33 -4.09 -14.24 12.57
CA ARG A 33 -2.78 -14.34 11.93
C ARG A 33 -2.41 -12.97 11.40
N THR A 34 -1.44 -12.35 12.06
CA THR A 34 -0.77 -11.15 11.57
C THR A 34 0.06 -11.50 10.34
N LYS A 35 -0.01 -10.65 9.33
CA LYS A 35 0.70 -10.75 8.07
C LYS A 35 1.40 -9.44 7.78
N TYR A 36 2.47 -9.55 7.01
CA TYR A 36 3.37 -8.44 6.71
C TYR A 36 3.56 -8.34 5.20
N GLY A 37 3.95 -7.16 4.73
CA GLY A 37 4.37 -6.90 3.36
C GLY A 37 5.38 -5.76 3.36
N ILE A 38 6.38 -5.86 2.49
CA ILE A 38 7.45 -4.86 2.36
C ILE A 38 7.33 -4.18 1.00
N VAL A 39 7.44 -2.86 0.99
CA VAL A 39 7.53 -2.06 -0.24
C VAL A 39 8.74 -1.16 -0.16
N LEU A 40 9.63 -1.26 -1.14
CA LEU A 40 10.74 -0.35 -1.33
C LEU A 40 10.32 0.74 -2.33
N ASP A 41 10.09 1.97 -1.87
CA ASP A 41 9.88 3.12 -2.75
C ASP A 41 11.23 3.67 -3.19
N ALA A 42 11.61 3.33 -4.41
CA ALA A 42 12.83 3.76 -5.07
C ALA A 42 12.60 5.13 -5.76
N GLY A 43 12.60 6.17 -4.94
CA GLY A 43 12.51 7.57 -5.35
C GLY A 43 13.78 8.07 -6.07
N PRO A 44 13.68 9.22 -6.77
CA PRO A 44 14.82 9.79 -7.49
C PRO A 44 15.96 10.25 -6.58
N SER A 45 15.63 10.80 -5.42
CA SER A 45 16.61 11.36 -4.48
C SER A 45 16.89 10.45 -3.28
N ARG A 46 15.94 9.57 -2.95
CA ARG A 46 15.99 8.72 -1.75
C ARG A 46 15.20 7.46 -1.96
N THR A 47 15.59 6.42 -1.26
CA THR A 47 14.88 5.14 -1.20
C THR A 47 14.30 4.97 0.20
N ILE A 48 13.06 4.51 0.32
CA ILE A 48 12.42 4.26 1.62
C ILE A 48 11.85 2.85 1.62
N LEU A 49 12.17 2.07 2.65
CA LEU A 49 11.56 0.76 2.89
C LEU A 49 10.37 0.92 3.83
N PHE A 50 9.21 0.46 3.42
CA PHE A 50 7.99 0.41 4.23
C PHE A 50 7.66 -1.02 4.61
N ILE A 51 7.26 -1.23 5.86
CA ILE A 51 6.67 -2.48 6.35
C ILE A 51 5.20 -2.20 6.66
N TYR A 52 4.32 -2.92 5.99
CA TYR A 52 2.89 -2.92 6.25
C TYR A 52 2.51 -4.17 7.02
N GLN A 53 1.71 -4.00 8.06
CA GLN A 53 1.16 -5.08 8.86
C GLN A 53 -0.36 -5.10 8.75
N TRP A 54 -0.96 -6.27 8.63
CA TRP A 54 -2.41 -6.45 8.70
C TRP A 54 -2.76 -7.76 9.42
N THR A 55 -3.92 -7.79 10.06
CA THR A 55 -4.47 -9.00 10.66
C THR A 55 -5.46 -9.66 9.73
N THR A 56 -5.36 -10.98 9.59
CA THR A 56 -6.29 -11.78 8.78
C THR A 56 -7.30 -12.48 9.67
N ILE A 57 -8.57 -12.13 9.51
CA ILE A 57 -9.70 -12.90 10.06
C ILE A 57 -10.14 -13.83 8.93
N LYS A 58 -10.16 -15.15 9.16
CA LYS A 58 -10.48 -16.16 8.14
C LYS A 58 -11.78 -15.90 7.35
N ALA A 59 -12.69 -15.09 7.88
CA ALA A 59 -13.96 -14.73 7.25
C ALA A 59 -13.85 -13.64 6.15
N ASN A 60 -12.85 -12.76 6.18
CA ASN A 60 -12.75 -11.64 5.24
C ASN A 60 -11.56 -11.85 4.28
N LYS A 61 -11.84 -11.88 2.98
CA LYS A 61 -10.80 -11.93 1.92
C LYS A 61 -10.01 -10.62 1.79
N THR A 62 -10.53 -9.53 2.37
CA THR A 62 -9.99 -8.18 2.21
C THR A 62 -9.07 -7.82 3.38
N ARG A 63 -7.85 -7.41 3.05
CA ARG A 63 -6.79 -7.09 4.00
C ARG A 63 -6.93 -5.62 4.43
N VAL A 64 -6.96 -5.36 5.72
CA VAL A 64 -6.94 -4.01 6.29
C VAL A 64 -5.61 -3.84 7.02
N ILE A 65 -4.76 -2.97 6.50
CA ILE A 65 -3.50 -2.55 7.11
C ILE A 65 -3.80 -1.91 8.47
N THR A 66 -3.17 -2.43 9.51
CA THR A 66 -3.29 -1.99 10.90
C THR A 66 -2.11 -1.13 11.34
N GLU A 67 -0.93 -1.35 10.76
CA GLU A 67 0.29 -0.64 11.15
C GLU A 67 1.21 -0.48 9.94
N CYS A 68 1.99 0.61 9.96
CA CYS A 68 2.96 0.96 8.94
C CYS A 68 4.21 1.53 9.63
N SER A 69 5.37 0.94 9.36
CA SER A 69 6.67 1.45 9.79
C SER A 69 7.57 1.68 8.57
N SER A 70 8.58 2.55 8.70
CA SER A 70 9.43 2.92 7.57
C SER A 70 10.89 3.12 7.96
N CYS A 71 11.80 2.73 7.07
CA CYS A 71 13.23 2.98 7.15
C CYS A 71 13.71 3.76 5.92
N PRO A 72 14.15 5.02 6.08
CA PRO A 72 14.80 5.75 5.00
C PRO A 72 16.21 5.19 4.78
N VAL A 73 16.47 4.72 3.57
CA VAL A 73 17.79 4.21 3.16
C VAL A 73 18.78 5.37 3.15
N GLN A 74 19.96 5.16 3.74
CA GLN A 74 21.00 6.17 3.75
C GLN A 74 21.68 6.28 2.37
N GLY A 75 21.96 7.51 1.96
CA GLY A 75 22.59 7.79 0.66
C GLY A 75 21.61 8.25 -0.42
N PRO A 76 22.05 8.31 -1.68
CA PRO A 76 21.22 8.75 -2.80
C PRO A 76 20.19 7.69 -3.21
N GLY A 77 19.28 8.08 -4.11
CA GLY A 77 18.31 7.14 -4.70
C GLY A 77 18.98 6.02 -5.50
N VAL A 78 18.28 4.90 -5.69
CA VAL A 78 18.82 3.70 -6.37
C VAL A 78 19.44 3.99 -7.75
N SER A 79 18.85 4.93 -8.51
CA SER A 79 19.34 5.28 -9.85
C SER A 79 20.74 5.90 -9.85
N SER A 80 21.19 6.48 -8.74
CA SER A 80 22.54 7.06 -8.62
C SER A 80 23.64 6.01 -8.54
N TYR A 81 23.29 4.74 -8.39
CA TYR A 81 24.24 3.63 -8.37
C TYR A 81 24.44 2.98 -9.75
N SER A 82 23.95 3.60 -10.84
CA SER A 82 24.05 3.06 -12.19
C SER A 82 25.47 2.69 -12.61
N ASP A 83 26.46 3.49 -12.20
CA ASP A 83 27.88 3.28 -12.54
C ASP A 83 28.59 2.32 -11.57
N SER A 84 27.95 1.96 -10.45
CA SER A 84 28.46 0.99 -9.49
C SER A 84 27.32 0.16 -8.90
N PRO A 85 26.65 -0.68 -9.71
CA PRO A 85 25.46 -1.43 -9.30
C PRO A 85 25.64 -2.26 -8.03
N GLN A 86 26.85 -2.77 -7.78
CA GLN A 86 27.17 -3.61 -6.63
C GLN A 86 26.89 -2.90 -5.29
N LYS A 87 27.09 -1.58 -5.25
CA LYS A 87 26.88 -0.76 -4.04
C LYS A 87 25.40 -0.57 -3.68
N VAL A 88 24.47 -0.86 -4.61
CA VAL A 88 23.03 -0.75 -4.32
C VAL A 88 22.58 -1.77 -3.27
N GLY A 89 23.21 -2.95 -3.23
CA GLY A 89 22.89 -3.96 -2.22
C GLY A 89 23.33 -3.52 -0.82
N GLU A 90 24.58 -3.03 -0.73
CA GLU A 90 25.16 -2.51 0.51
C GLU A 90 24.35 -1.36 1.10
N SER A 91 23.82 -0.47 0.25
CA SER A 91 23.01 0.66 0.74
C SER A 91 21.68 0.20 1.37
N LEU A 92 21.10 -0.91 0.89
CA LEU A 92 19.84 -1.44 1.41
C LEU A 92 19.99 -2.28 2.68
N GLU A 93 21.19 -2.79 2.94
CA GLU A 93 21.47 -3.71 4.06
C GLU A 93 20.99 -3.19 5.42
N PRO A 94 21.22 -1.91 5.82
CA PRO A 94 20.75 -1.41 7.11
C PRO A 94 19.22 -1.49 7.27
N CYS A 95 18.47 -1.14 6.22
CA CYS A 95 17.00 -1.19 6.27
C CYS A 95 16.45 -2.61 6.15
N LEU A 96 17.12 -3.50 5.41
CA LEU A 96 16.76 -4.93 5.39
C LEU A 96 17.00 -5.57 6.75
N ASN A 97 18.13 -5.29 7.40
CA ASN A 97 18.44 -5.77 8.75
C ASN A 97 17.48 -5.21 9.80
N TRP A 98 17.04 -3.96 9.66
CA TRP A 98 15.96 -3.42 10.47
C TRP A 98 14.66 -4.20 10.25
N ALA A 99 14.26 -4.47 9.01
CA ALA A 99 13.05 -5.23 8.72
C ALA A 99 13.07 -6.66 9.28
N LEU A 100 14.24 -7.31 9.34
CA LEU A 100 14.41 -8.62 9.98
C LEU A 100 14.13 -8.60 11.48
N LYS A 101 14.34 -7.46 12.15
CA LYS A 101 14.07 -7.28 13.57
C LYS A 101 12.61 -6.94 13.85
N GLU A 102 11.98 -6.17 12.96
CA GLU A 102 10.58 -5.78 13.08
C GLU A 102 9.61 -6.93 12.79
N ILE A 103 9.95 -7.80 11.84
CA ILE A 103 9.07 -8.89 11.40
C ILE A 103 9.48 -10.18 12.12
N PRO A 104 8.53 -10.94 12.72
CA PRO A 104 8.83 -12.24 13.33
C PRO A 104 9.46 -13.21 12.33
N THR A 105 10.47 -13.95 12.77
CA THR A 105 11.26 -14.89 11.94
C THR A 105 10.38 -15.88 11.16
N GLU A 106 9.28 -16.35 11.75
CA GLU A 106 8.36 -17.31 11.13
C GLU A 106 7.56 -16.71 9.96
N GLN A 107 7.50 -15.37 9.85
CA GLN A 107 6.82 -14.66 8.77
C GLN A 107 7.77 -14.21 7.65
N HIS A 108 9.10 -14.26 7.82
CA HIS A 108 10.07 -13.73 6.84
C HIS A 108 9.83 -14.30 5.44
N SER A 109 9.85 -15.64 5.30
CA SER A 109 9.69 -16.32 4.01
C SER A 109 8.31 -16.14 3.35
N GLN A 110 7.30 -15.71 4.11
CA GLN A 110 5.94 -15.48 3.61
C GLN A 110 5.66 -14.00 3.34
N THR A 111 6.52 -13.10 3.81
CA THR A 111 6.37 -11.66 3.64
C THR A 111 6.80 -11.28 2.23
N PRO A 112 5.87 -10.82 1.38
CA PRO A 112 6.22 -10.38 0.05
C PRO A 112 6.99 -9.06 0.11
N LEU A 113 8.03 -8.94 -0.71
CA LEU A 113 8.83 -7.73 -0.89
C LEU A 113 8.70 -7.25 -2.33
N TYR A 114 8.23 -6.02 -2.51
CA TYR A 114 8.10 -5.35 -3.81
C TYR A 114 9.01 -4.14 -3.87
N VAL A 115 9.48 -3.80 -5.07
CA VAL A 115 10.15 -2.52 -5.34
C VAL A 115 9.31 -1.71 -6.30
N GLY A 116 8.90 -0.52 -5.88
CA GLY A 116 8.33 0.50 -6.75
C GLY A 116 9.43 1.44 -7.21
N ALA A 117 9.95 1.23 -8.42
CA ALA A 117 10.96 2.09 -9.03
C ALA A 117 10.28 3.28 -9.74
N THR A 118 10.75 4.50 -9.47
CA THR A 118 10.07 5.72 -9.95
C THR A 118 10.74 6.33 -11.20
N VAL A 119 10.41 7.59 -11.49
CA VAL A 119 10.78 8.36 -12.69
C VAL A 119 12.28 8.28 -13.03
N SER A 120 13.18 8.26 -12.04
CA SER A 120 14.62 8.24 -12.32
C SER A 120 15.08 6.91 -12.92
N MET A 121 14.54 5.78 -12.46
CA MET A 121 14.83 4.47 -13.02
C MET A 121 14.27 4.35 -14.44
N ARG A 122 13.09 4.94 -14.71
CA ARG A 122 12.54 5.04 -16.06
C ARG A 122 13.45 5.86 -16.98
N GLN A 123 13.92 7.02 -16.51
CA GLN A 123 14.82 7.87 -17.28
C GLN A 123 16.15 7.15 -17.57
N LEU A 124 16.71 6.45 -16.59
CA LEU A 124 17.91 5.64 -16.76
C LEU A 124 17.68 4.53 -17.79
N ASN A 125 16.54 3.83 -17.73
CA ASN A 125 16.19 2.80 -18.71
C ASN A 125 16.09 3.34 -20.15
N LEU A 126 15.54 4.54 -20.32
CA LEU A 126 15.42 5.19 -21.64
C LEU A 126 16.74 5.74 -22.18
N THR A 127 17.63 6.22 -21.31
CA THR A 127 18.88 6.88 -21.72
C THR A 127 20.08 5.93 -21.77
N HIS A 128 20.15 4.98 -20.84
CA HIS A 128 21.26 4.05 -20.66
C HIS A 128 20.72 2.65 -20.28
N PRO A 129 20.09 1.93 -21.21
CA PRO A 129 19.40 0.67 -20.92
C PRO A 129 20.33 -0.39 -20.30
N THR A 130 21.58 -0.49 -20.76
CA THR A 130 22.57 -1.44 -20.22
C THR A 130 22.92 -1.18 -18.75
N LEU A 131 23.04 0.10 -18.36
CA LEU A 131 23.27 0.48 -16.96
C LEU A 131 22.02 0.21 -16.12
N SER A 132 20.83 0.45 -16.67
CA SER A 132 19.56 0.15 -16.01
C SER A 132 19.42 -1.35 -15.72
N ASP A 133 19.69 -2.20 -16.71
CA ASP A 133 19.63 -3.65 -16.58
C ASP A 133 20.64 -4.16 -15.54
N GLY A 134 21.87 -3.65 -15.57
CA GLY A 134 22.90 -3.99 -14.57
C GLY A 134 22.48 -3.60 -13.15
N LEU A 135 21.88 -2.42 -12.99
CA LEU A 135 21.36 -1.94 -11.72
C LEU A 135 20.17 -2.77 -11.21
N LEU A 136 19.21 -3.10 -12.07
CA LEU A 136 18.07 -3.94 -11.74
C LEU A 136 18.48 -5.37 -11.39
N ALA A 137 19.50 -5.90 -12.07
CA ALA A 137 20.08 -7.21 -11.75
C ALA A 137 20.75 -7.21 -10.37
N ALA A 138 21.59 -6.21 -10.09
CA ALA A 138 22.24 -6.08 -8.77
C ALA A 138 21.23 -5.92 -7.64
N LEU A 139 20.19 -5.11 -7.85
CA LEU A 139 19.08 -4.93 -6.92
C LEU A 139 18.33 -6.24 -6.68
N THR A 140 18.03 -6.98 -7.75
CA THR A 140 17.37 -8.28 -7.67
C THR A 140 18.19 -9.28 -6.88
N VAL A 141 19.51 -9.33 -7.09
CA VAL A 141 20.41 -10.20 -6.33
C VAL A 141 20.37 -9.86 -4.84
N ALA A 142 20.53 -8.59 -4.49
CA ALA A 142 20.52 -8.13 -3.10
C ALA A 142 19.20 -8.44 -2.37
N LEU A 143 18.07 -8.26 -3.04
CA LEU A 143 16.75 -8.51 -2.45
C LEU A 143 16.43 -10.01 -2.37
N LYS A 144 16.85 -10.81 -3.35
CA LYS A 144 16.71 -12.28 -3.30
C LYS A 144 17.62 -12.94 -2.27
N SER A 145 18.73 -12.32 -1.89
CA SER A 145 19.56 -12.81 -0.78
C SER A 145 18.95 -12.56 0.59
N SER A 146 17.94 -11.69 0.70
CA SER A 146 17.18 -11.52 1.94
C SER A 146 16.23 -12.72 2.17
N PRO A 147 15.83 -13.03 3.41
CA PRO A 147 14.89 -14.12 3.71
C PRO A 147 13.44 -13.79 3.37
N PHE A 148 13.17 -12.59 2.82
CA PHE A 148 11.85 -12.17 2.39
C PHE A 148 11.50 -12.71 1.00
N ASN A 149 10.21 -12.85 0.73
CA ASN A 149 9.73 -13.33 -0.56
C ASN A 149 9.74 -12.20 -1.60
N PHE A 150 10.86 -12.02 -2.30
CA PHE A 150 10.96 -11.01 -3.35
C PHE A 150 10.03 -11.31 -4.53
N GLN A 151 9.13 -10.39 -4.84
CA GLN A 151 8.11 -10.54 -5.87
C GLN A 151 8.48 -9.86 -7.19
N GLY A 152 9.36 -8.86 -7.15
CA GLY A 152 9.82 -8.17 -8.34
C GLY A 152 9.99 -6.67 -8.15
N THR A 153 10.54 -6.06 -9.19
CA THR A 153 10.70 -4.61 -9.32
C THR A 153 9.79 -4.13 -10.45
N GLU A 154 8.97 -3.13 -10.16
CA GLU A 154 8.08 -2.51 -11.13
C GLU A 154 8.49 -1.05 -11.35
N ILE A 155 8.74 -0.68 -12.60
CA ILE A 155 9.00 0.71 -12.98
C ILE A 155 7.65 1.38 -13.21
N LEU A 156 7.22 2.16 -12.23
CA LEU A 156 5.91 2.80 -12.23
C LEU A 156 5.88 3.98 -13.22
N SER A 157 4.83 4.03 -14.04
CA SER A 157 4.55 5.23 -14.82
C SER A 157 4.02 6.35 -13.91
N SER A 158 4.11 7.61 -14.36
CA SER A 158 3.59 8.74 -13.58
C SER A 158 2.09 8.59 -13.29
N PRO A 159 1.23 8.20 -14.24
CA PRO A 159 -0.17 7.90 -13.95
C PRO A 159 -0.35 6.81 -12.90
N ASP A 160 0.36 5.68 -13.00
CA ASP A 160 0.22 4.58 -12.03
C ASP A 160 0.55 5.05 -10.61
N LYS A 161 1.62 5.83 -10.46
CA LYS A 161 2.01 6.40 -9.17
C LYS A 161 0.91 7.28 -8.57
N GLU A 162 0.28 8.12 -9.38
CA GLU A 162 -0.77 9.02 -8.92
C GLU A 162 -2.08 8.25 -8.62
N VAL A 163 -2.35 7.15 -9.32
CA VAL A 163 -3.43 6.21 -8.98
C VAL A 163 -3.16 5.53 -7.63
N PHE A 164 -1.95 5.03 -7.38
CA PHE A 164 -1.59 4.47 -6.07
C PHE A 164 -1.72 5.49 -4.94
N ASN A 165 -1.32 6.75 -5.19
CA ASN A 165 -1.50 7.83 -4.24
C ASN A 165 -2.99 8.09 -3.94
N TRP A 166 -3.83 8.10 -4.98
CA TRP A 166 -5.28 8.21 -4.83
C TRP A 166 -5.89 7.06 -4.02
N VAL A 167 -5.42 5.83 -4.23
CA VAL A 167 -5.82 4.66 -3.42
C VAL A 167 -5.37 4.85 -1.97
N ALA A 168 -4.13 5.27 -1.73
CA ALA A 168 -3.62 5.47 -0.37
C ALA A 168 -4.43 6.52 0.40
N VAL A 169 -4.72 7.67 -0.21
CA VAL A 169 -5.52 8.73 0.43
C VAL A 169 -6.94 8.23 0.74
N ASN A 170 -7.62 7.61 -0.21
CA ASN A 170 -8.98 7.11 0.01
C ASN A 170 -9.03 5.93 0.98
N TYR A 171 -7.96 5.15 1.08
CA TYR A 171 -7.80 4.12 2.10
C TYR A 171 -7.69 4.72 3.50
N VAL A 172 -6.79 5.71 3.69
CA VAL A 172 -6.59 6.40 4.98
C VAL A 172 -7.86 7.15 5.42
N LEU A 173 -8.63 7.70 4.48
CA LEU A 173 -9.90 8.38 4.77
C LEU A 173 -11.08 7.42 5.01
N GLU A 174 -10.85 6.11 4.92
CA GLU A 174 -11.88 5.06 5.03
C GLU A 174 -13.04 5.29 4.03
N ASN A 175 -12.70 5.73 2.82
CA ASN A 175 -13.68 5.98 1.76
C ASN A 175 -14.06 4.68 1.04
N PHE A 176 -13.24 3.63 1.08
CA PHE A 176 -13.56 2.36 0.44
C PHE A 176 -14.47 1.45 1.29
N PHE A 177 -14.28 1.44 2.60
CA PHE A 177 -14.94 0.51 3.51
C PHE A 177 -15.24 1.13 4.86
N LYS A 178 -16.09 0.46 5.63
CA LYS A 178 -16.31 0.72 7.05
C LYS A 178 -16.66 -0.60 7.75
N TYR A 179 -16.57 -0.61 9.07
CA TYR A 179 -17.10 -1.71 9.88
C TYR A 179 -18.58 -1.47 10.18
N ASP A 180 -19.42 -2.48 9.99
CA ASP A 180 -20.80 -2.45 10.47
C ASP A 180 -20.88 -2.75 11.99
N TRP A 181 -22.09 -2.72 12.55
CA TRP A 181 -22.31 -3.00 13.97
C TRP A 181 -21.95 -4.43 14.40
N ARG A 182 -21.77 -5.35 13.45
CA ARG A 182 -21.32 -6.74 13.66
C ARG A 182 -19.80 -6.88 13.51
N GLY A 183 -19.08 -5.79 13.23
CA GLY A 183 -17.65 -5.82 12.94
C GLY A 183 -17.30 -6.39 11.56
N GLN A 184 -18.26 -6.46 10.63
CA GLN A 184 -18.02 -6.89 9.26
C GLN A 184 -17.61 -5.72 8.38
N LEU A 185 -16.65 -6.00 7.48
CA LEU A 185 -16.17 -5.02 6.50
C LEU A 185 -17.22 -4.87 5.41
N VAL A 186 -17.83 -3.69 5.32
CA VAL A 186 -18.82 -3.37 4.30
C VAL A 186 -18.33 -2.19 3.45
N PRO A 187 -18.70 -2.12 2.16
CA PRO A 187 -18.33 -0.98 1.34
C PRO A 187 -18.87 0.32 1.91
N SER A 188 -18.07 1.37 1.88
CA SER A 188 -18.48 2.69 2.35
C SER A 188 -19.41 3.37 1.34
N LYS A 189 -20.27 4.26 1.83
CA LYS A 189 -21.14 5.11 1.01
C LYS A 189 -20.58 6.55 0.88
N LYS A 190 -19.40 6.81 1.44
CA LYS A 190 -18.72 8.10 1.30
C LYS A 190 -18.32 8.30 -0.16
N GLY A 191 -18.37 9.54 -0.63
CA GLY A 191 -17.77 9.91 -1.91
C GLY A 191 -16.26 9.70 -1.88
N MET A 192 -15.66 9.48 -3.05
CA MET A 192 -14.20 9.40 -3.15
C MET A 192 -13.58 10.80 -3.16
N ALA A 193 -12.49 10.98 -2.41
CA ALA A 193 -11.71 12.20 -2.47
C ALA A 193 -10.92 12.27 -3.78
N GLY A 194 -10.87 13.45 -4.39
CA GLY A 194 -9.87 13.77 -5.41
C GLY A 194 -8.52 14.09 -4.75
N VAL A 195 -7.43 13.77 -5.43
CA VAL A 195 -6.07 14.00 -4.94
C VAL A 195 -5.34 14.91 -5.90
N LEU A 196 -4.85 16.05 -5.40
CA LEU A 196 -3.97 16.96 -6.12
C LEU A 196 -2.53 16.75 -5.63
N SER A 197 -1.65 16.35 -6.54
CA SER A 197 -0.22 16.12 -6.30
C SER A 197 0.57 17.18 -7.04
N MET A 198 1.26 18.06 -6.32
CA MET A 198 2.10 19.11 -6.91
C MET A 198 3.57 18.76 -6.73
N ARG A 199 4.32 18.77 -7.83
CA ARG A 199 5.77 18.60 -7.87
C ARG A 199 6.44 19.87 -8.42
N GLY A 200 7.77 19.87 -8.48
CA GLY A 200 8.54 21.03 -8.97
C GLY A 200 8.07 21.52 -10.34
N THR A 201 7.89 20.61 -11.30
CA THR A 201 7.63 20.95 -12.70
C THR A 201 6.22 20.69 -13.22
N SER A 202 5.40 19.97 -12.46
CA SER A 202 4.07 19.55 -12.89
C SER A 202 3.14 19.34 -11.70
N ALA A 203 1.85 19.41 -11.97
CA ALA A 203 0.80 18.99 -11.06
C ALA A 203 0.00 17.84 -11.68
N HIS A 204 -0.57 17.00 -10.82
CA HIS A 204 -1.44 15.89 -11.21
C HIS A 204 -2.71 15.94 -10.38
N PHE A 205 -3.86 15.81 -11.02
CA PHE A 205 -5.15 15.71 -10.34
C PHE A 205 -5.76 14.33 -10.62
N THR A 206 -5.94 13.53 -9.59
CA THR A 206 -6.48 12.17 -9.69
C THR A 206 -7.82 12.06 -9.00
N SER A 207 -8.85 11.58 -9.69
CA SER A 207 -10.20 11.44 -9.13
C SER A 207 -10.94 10.22 -9.70
N ASN A 208 -11.98 9.78 -8.99
CA ASN A 208 -12.91 8.80 -9.51
C ASN A 208 -13.94 9.50 -10.40
N VAL A 209 -14.20 8.94 -11.58
CA VAL A 209 -15.21 9.47 -12.53
C VAL A 209 -16.48 8.64 -12.40
N GLU A 210 -17.57 9.29 -12.00
CA GLU A 210 -18.90 8.69 -11.96
C GLU A 210 -19.58 8.84 -13.33
N GLY A 211 -20.07 7.73 -13.90
CA GLY A 211 -20.96 7.77 -15.08
C GLY A 211 -20.31 7.74 -16.47
N GLY A 212 -19.45 6.75 -16.74
CA GLY A 212 -18.98 6.46 -18.10
C GLY A 212 -18.70 4.98 -18.34
N ASN A 213 -19.34 4.37 -19.35
CA ASN A 213 -19.12 2.95 -19.73
C ASN A 213 -17.72 2.69 -20.34
N GLN A 214 -16.96 3.75 -20.63
CA GLN A 214 -15.58 3.68 -21.11
C GLN A 214 -14.67 4.40 -20.12
N ALA A 215 -13.58 3.76 -19.72
CA ALA A 215 -12.48 4.49 -19.09
C ALA A 215 -12.02 5.57 -20.07
N PRO A 216 -11.77 6.81 -19.64
CA PRO A 216 -11.04 7.79 -20.46
C PRO A 216 -9.77 7.13 -21.01
N LYS A 217 -9.24 7.56 -22.15
CA LYS A 217 -8.05 6.93 -22.78
C LYS A 217 -6.83 6.81 -21.85
N GLU A 218 -6.81 7.55 -20.73
CA GLU A 218 -5.77 7.57 -19.70
C GLU A 218 -6.31 7.20 -18.30
N GLY A 219 -7.46 6.54 -18.20
CA GLY A 219 -8.07 6.10 -16.95
C GLY A 219 -7.79 4.62 -16.64
N VAL A 220 -7.70 4.29 -15.36
CA VAL A 220 -7.49 2.92 -14.85
C VAL A 220 -8.77 2.43 -14.17
N ARG A 221 -9.18 1.20 -14.48
CA ARG A 221 -10.29 0.52 -13.80
C ARG A 221 -9.75 -0.36 -12.68
N LEU A 222 -10.12 -0.06 -11.44
CA LEU A 222 -9.71 -0.80 -10.25
C LEU A 222 -10.91 -1.53 -9.64
N GLN A 223 -10.69 -2.74 -9.12
CA GLN A 223 -11.65 -3.40 -8.25
C GLN A 223 -11.12 -3.42 -6.81
N LEU A 224 -11.74 -2.64 -5.94
CA LEU A 224 -11.33 -2.47 -4.55
C LEU A 224 -12.52 -2.70 -3.63
N TYR A 225 -12.38 -3.57 -2.63
CA TYR A 225 -13.42 -3.84 -1.63
C TYR A 225 -14.80 -4.21 -2.21
N GLY A 226 -14.81 -4.90 -3.36
CA GLY A 226 -16.04 -5.31 -4.05
C GLY A 226 -16.72 -4.22 -4.88
N GLN A 227 -16.12 -3.04 -4.99
CA GLN A 227 -16.57 -1.95 -5.85
C GLN A 227 -15.60 -1.74 -7.02
N THR A 228 -16.14 -1.32 -8.16
CA THR A 228 -15.35 -0.92 -9.33
C THR A 228 -15.19 0.59 -9.33
N HIS A 229 -13.95 1.07 -9.42
CA HIS A 229 -13.60 2.48 -9.49
C HIS A 229 -12.94 2.77 -10.84
N ASN A 230 -13.42 3.80 -11.54
CA ASN A 230 -12.80 4.29 -12.76
C ASN A 230 -12.00 5.54 -12.40
N VAL A 231 -10.71 5.37 -12.17
CA VAL A 231 -9.82 6.43 -11.72
C VAL A 231 -9.19 7.10 -12.92
N TYR A 232 -9.22 8.42 -12.96
CA TYR A 232 -8.60 9.24 -13.99
C TYR A 232 -7.57 10.16 -13.37
N THR A 233 -6.42 10.29 -14.02
CA THR A 233 -5.37 11.25 -13.65
C THR A 233 -5.22 12.26 -14.76
N HIS A 234 -5.50 13.52 -14.45
CA HIS A 234 -5.19 14.65 -15.31
C HIS A 234 -3.76 15.15 -15.02
N HIS A 235 -2.97 15.35 -16.06
CA HIS A 235 -1.62 15.88 -15.96
C HIS A 235 -1.60 17.35 -16.38
N CYS A 236 -1.19 18.24 -15.47
CA CYS A 236 -1.03 19.67 -15.71
C CYS A 236 0.47 20.01 -15.80
N PRO A 237 1.07 20.00 -17.00
CA PRO A 237 2.45 20.39 -17.19
C PRO A 237 2.63 21.89 -16.90
N CYS A 238 3.79 22.29 -16.38
CA CYS A 238 4.15 23.68 -16.07
C CYS A 238 3.36 24.35 -14.94
N ASP A 239 2.50 23.61 -14.23
CA ASP A 239 1.82 24.09 -13.02
C ASP A 239 2.46 23.53 -11.73
N GLY A 240 3.73 23.15 -11.84
CA GLY A 240 4.55 22.78 -10.70
C GLY A 240 4.96 23.97 -9.85
N THR A 241 5.43 23.70 -8.63
CA THR A 241 5.80 24.74 -7.65
C THR A 241 6.92 25.65 -8.16
N ASP A 242 7.88 25.11 -8.91
CA ASP A 242 9.05 25.86 -9.39
C ASP A 242 8.66 26.76 -10.56
N GLN A 243 7.83 26.27 -11.48
CA GLN A 243 7.28 27.05 -12.58
C GLN A 243 6.33 28.14 -12.07
N LEU A 244 5.48 27.82 -11.09
CA LEU A 244 4.60 28.80 -10.46
C LEU A 244 5.43 29.91 -9.80
N ARG A 245 6.47 29.53 -9.05
CA ARG A 245 7.41 30.49 -8.45
C ARG A 245 8.10 31.35 -9.51
N SER A 246 8.59 30.75 -10.59
CA SER A 246 9.24 31.47 -11.69
C SER A 246 8.29 32.47 -12.36
N ARG A 247 7.03 32.08 -12.61
CA ARG A 247 5.99 32.96 -13.19
C ARG A 247 5.65 34.12 -12.25
N LEU A 248 5.50 33.85 -10.95
CA LEU A 248 5.25 34.88 -9.94
C LEU A 248 6.41 35.87 -9.86
N LEU A 249 7.65 35.38 -9.85
CA LEU A 249 8.84 36.24 -9.86
C LEU A 249 8.91 37.10 -11.12
N SER A 250 8.62 36.55 -12.31
CA SER A 250 8.60 37.35 -13.54
C SER A 250 7.54 38.46 -13.51
N MET A 251 6.39 38.22 -12.89
CA MET A 251 5.34 39.25 -12.75
C MET A 251 5.70 40.32 -11.73
N LEU A 252 6.51 40.02 -10.72
CA LEU A 252 6.97 40.99 -9.72
C LEU A 252 8.12 41.88 -10.21
N ILE A 253 8.82 41.45 -11.26
CA ILE A 253 9.95 42.18 -11.86
C ILE A 253 9.48 43.11 -13.00
N GLN A 254 8.25 42.93 -13.50
CA GLN A 254 7.58 43.84 -14.46
C GLN A 254 6.91 45.01 -13.75
#